data_AF-A0A3C0ND92-F1
#
_entry.id   AF-A0A3C0ND92-F1
#
_cell.length_a   1.000
_cell.length_b   1.000
_cell.length_c   1.000
_cell.angle_alpha   90.00
_cell.angle_beta   90.00
_cell.angle_gamma   90.00
#
_symmetry.space_group_name_H-M   'P 1'
#
loop_
_entity.id
_entity.type
_entity.pdbx_description
1 polymer ?
#
loop_
_entity_poly.entity_id
_entity_poly.type
_entity_poly.pdbx_seq_one_letter_code
_entity_poly.pdbx_strand_id
1 'polypeptide(L)' 'MTHHILKASCQTVHLGGFSHQLEPALIVDSGDSIEVETYTGFYVYDKAPP' A
#
# COMPACT_ATOMS: atom_id res chain seq x y z
N MET A 1 20.72 -0.52 -9.81
CA MET A 1 19.50 0.16 -10.24
C MET A 1 18.54 -0.88 -10.75
N THR A 2 17.64 -1.27 -9.87
CA THR A 2 16.56 -2.22 -10.13
C THR A 2 15.26 -1.45 -10.32
N HIS A 3 14.38 -2.01 -11.14
CA HIS A 3 13.02 -1.50 -11.29
C HIS A 3 12.06 -2.46 -10.60
N HIS A 4 11.26 -1.93 -9.69
CA HIS A 4 10.29 -2.69 -8.89
C HIS A 4 8.87 -2.33 -9.30
N ILE A 5 7.95 -3.28 -9.15
CA ILE A 5 6.51 -3.04 -9.28
C ILE A 5 5.85 -3.43 -7.96
N LEU A 6 5.34 -2.43 -7.23
CA LEU A 6 4.57 -2.63 -6.01
C LEU A 6 3.08 -2.68 -6.37
N LYS A 7 2.54 -3.90 -6.46
CA LYS A 7 1.14 -4.16 -6.79
C LYS A 7 0.21 -3.73 -5.66
N ALA A 8 -0.99 -3.27 -6.00
CA ALA A 8 -2.03 -2.99 -5.01
C ALA A 8 -2.73 -4.30 -4.60
N SER A 9 -2.49 -4.78 -3.38
CA SER A 9 -3.14 -5.96 -2.80
C SER A 9 -3.48 -5.75 -1.33
N CYS A 10 -4.18 -6.70 -0.73
CA CYS A 10 -4.48 -6.68 0.71
C CYS A 10 -3.24 -6.75 1.61
N GLN A 11 -2.06 -7.08 1.07
CA GLN A 11 -0.80 -7.15 1.83
C GLN A 11 0.03 -5.88 1.72
N THR A 12 -0.20 -5.05 0.69
CA THR A 12 0.63 -3.90 0.35
C THR A 12 -0.10 -2.56 0.55
N VAL A 13 -1.40 -2.60 0.83
CA VAL A 13 -2.25 -1.43 1.05
C VAL A 13 -2.80 -1.42 2.47
N HIS A 14 -2.78 -0.24 3.09
CA HIS A 14 -3.41 0.01 4.39
C HIS A 14 -4.42 1.15 4.25
N LEU A 15 -5.60 0.97 4.87
CA LEU A 15 -6.66 1.98 4.88
C LEU A 15 -6.78 2.59 6.29
N GLY A 16 -6.91 3.92 6.36
CA GLY A 16 -7.24 4.62 7.61
C GLY A 16 -6.07 5.29 8.33
N GLY A 17 -4.85 5.25 7.79
CA GLY A 17 -3.74 6.07 8.28
C GLY A 17 -2.35 5.46 8.09
N PHE A 18 -1.37 6.09 8.74
CA PHE A 18 0.03 5.66 8.76
C PHE A 18 0.40 5.13 10.15
N SER A 19 1.26 4.12 10.22
CA SER A 19 1.84 3.63 11.47
C SER A 19 3.25 3.13 11.24
N HIS A 20 4.16 3.45 12.16
CA HIS A 20 5.54 2.97 12.14
C HIS A 20 5.68 1.49 12.57
N GLN A 21 4.59 0.88 13.02
CA GLN A 21 4.54 -0.52 13.42
C GLN A 21 4.12 -1.45 12.27
N LEU A 22 3.77 -0.90 11.10
CA LEU A 22 3.44 -1.67 9.92
C LEU A 22 4.71 -2.30 9.34
N GLU A 23 4.59 -3.57 8.95
CA GLU A 23 5.66 -4.25 8.22
C GLU A 23 5.91 -3.56 6.86
N PRO A 24 7.18 -3.40 6.43
CA PRO A 24 7.46 -2.81 5.13
C PRO A 24 6.90 -3.68 3.99
N ALA A 25 6.13 -3.09 3.09
CA ALA A 25 5.63 -3.77 1.90
C ALA A 25 6.73 -4.07 0.86
N LEU A 26 7.83 -3.30 0.88
CA LEU A 26 9.00 -3.47 0.02
C LEU A 26 10.22 -2.79 0.68
N ILE A 27 11.39 -3.44 0.60
CA ILE A 27 12.68 -2.86 0.96
C ILE A 27 13.46 -2.61 -0.33
N VAL A 28 14.04 -1.41 -0.50
CA VAL A 28 14.75 -1.01 -1.72
C VAL A 28 16.09 -0.37 -1.40
N ASP A 29 16.99 -0.40 -2.39
CA ASP A 29 18.27 0.29 -2.32
C ASP A 29 18.19 1.71 -2.91
N SER A 30 19.06 2.60 -2.46
CA SER A 30 19.13 3.97 -2.98
C SER A 30 19.45 3.97 -4.48
N GLY A 31 18.62 4.67 -5.25
CA GLY A 31 18.76 4.77 -6.70
C GLY A 31 17.90 3.76 -7.47
N ASP A 32 17.16 2.89 -6.79
CA ASP A 32 16.12 2.08 -7.43
C ASP A 32 14.90 2.92 -7.84
N SER A 33 14.12 2.38 -8.79
CA SER A 33 12.87 2.98 -9.24
C SER A 33 11.70 2.04 -8.94
N ILE A 34 10.54 2.61 -8.63
CA ILE A 34 9.37 1.85 -8.22
C ILE A 34 8.14 2.36 -8.98
N GLU A 35 7.46 1.46 -9.69
CA GLU A 35 6.08 1.69 -10.12
C GLU A 35 5.14 1.25 -8.99
N VAL A 36 4.32 2.18 -8.48
CA VAL A 36 3.40 1.93 -7.37
C VAL A 36 1.97 1.92 -7.91
N GLU A 37 1.29 0.78 -7.82
CA GLU A 37 -0.13 0.72 -8.09
C GLU A 37 -0.92 1.26 -6.88
N THR A 38 -1.84 2.17 -7.14
CA THR A 38 -2.74 2.74 -6.13
C THR A 38 -4.17 2.30 -6.41
N TYR A 39 -4.93 2.01 -5.35
CA TYR A 39 -6.33 1.63 -5.47
C TYR A 39 -7.24 2.73 -4.89
N THR A 40 -8.27 3.09 -5.65
CA THR A 40 -9.35 3.99 -5.26
C THR A 40 -10.70 3.34 -5.57
N GLY A 41 -11.77 3.81 -4.93
CA GLY A 41 -13.12 3.26 -5.14
C GLY A 41 -13.50 2.10 -4.22
N PHE A 42 -12.90 2.01 -3.03
CA PHE A 42 -13.35 1.09 -1.98
C PHE A 42 -14.64 1.61 -1.33
N TYR A 43 -15.52 0.70 -0.93
CA TYR A 43 -16.74 1.03 -0.21
C TYR A 43 -16.40 1.35 1.25
N VAL A 44 -16.55 2.61 1.64
CA VAL A 44 -16.67 2.99 3.04
C VAL A 44 -18.15 2.90 3.40
N TYR A 45 -18.49 2.01 4.33
CA TYR A 45 -19.85 1.98 4.84
C TYR A 45 -20.13 3.24 5.64
N ASP A 46 -21.25 3.92 5.35
CA ASP A 46 -21.68 5.10 6.10
C ASP A 46 -21.98 4.80 7.58
N LYS A 47 -22.27 3.53 7.91
CA LYS A 47 -22.59 3.05 9.27
C LYS A 47 -22.04 1.65 9.49
N ALA A 48 -21.65 1.33 10.72
CA ALA A 48 -21.28 -0.03 11.12
C ALA A 48 -22.44 -1.02 10.87
N PRO A 49 -22.16 -2.29 10.51
CA PRO A 49 -23.18 -3.34 10.44
C PRO A 49 -23.94 -3.49 11.78
N PRO A 50 -25.22 -3.92 11.76
CA PRO A 50 -26.02 -4.15 12.96
C PRO A 50 -25.45 -5.26 13.87
#